data_AF-A0A4R9BII9-F1
#
_entry.id   AF-A0A4R9BII9-F1
#
_cell.length_a   1.000
_cell.length_b   1.000
_cell.length_c   1.000
_cell.angle_alpha   90.00
_cell.angle_beta   90.00
_cell.angle_gamma   90.00
#
_symmetry.space_group_name_H-M   'P 1'
#
loop_
_entity.id
_entity.type
_entity.pdbx_description
1 polymer ?
#
loop_
_entity_poly.entity_id
_entity_poly.type
_entity_poly.pdbx_seq_one_letter_code
_entity_poly.pdbx_strand_id
1 'polypeptide(L)'
;MAAIASTVNHMQTHRARRDSVRWSLATAGLFLAAAALQLVASLERWVVLSASWARTDTTIEDHRFDYAYPADPWENLGTTAQLYGLSLLLLALGIRALARSAASRDGGLERMLTVATAASFGITGMHALVSGLIGVPSPLQFLPVQVLLSLVAFAGLIALSVRWLRVSWASSVACLLLLGVTVPGTIVVTFQIAPAVLGYQSHDTTPFSETIVAVLTAAAGVAMLVAAGIAERSRRRSAAQT
;
A
#
# COMPACT_ATOMS: atom_id res chain seq x y z
N MET A 1 11.75 17.85 -45.21
CA MET A 1 11.19 18.07 -43.86
C MET A 1 10.60 16.81 -43.20
N ALA A 2 10.08 15.81 -43.94
CA ALA A 2 9.51 14.59 -43.34
C ALA A 2 10.50 13.69 -42.56
N ALA A 3 11.77 13.64 -42.96
CA ALA A 3 12.78 12.83 -42.29
C ALA A 3 13.11 13.30 -40.85
N ILE A 4 13.06 14.62 -40.60
CA ILE A 4 13.36 15.21 -39.28
C ILE A 4 12.24 14.91 -38.27
N ALA A 5 10.98 14.95 -38.72
CA ALA A 5 9.82 14.62 -37.88
C ALA A 5 9.80 13.15 -37.44
N SER A 6 10.22 12.23 -38.32
CA SER A 6 10.35 10.79 -38.03
C SER A 6 11.33 10.50 -36.88
N THR A 7 12.53 11.11 -36.92
CA THR A 7 13.56 10.93 -35.87
C THR A 7 13.13 11.46 -34.50
N VAL A 8 12.37 12.55 -34.44
CA VAL A 8 11.91 13.14 -33.18
C VAL A 8 10.90 12.22 -32.47
N ASN A 9 9.98 11.61 -33.23
CA ASN A 9 8.98 10.68 -32.68
C ASN A 9 9.62 9.40 -32.12
N HIS A 10 10.64 8.84 -32.79
CA HIS A 10 11.35 7.67 -32.27
C HIS A 10 12.09 7.96 -30.95
N MET A 11 12.75 9.12 -30.83
CA MET A 11 13.44 9.47 -29.58
C MET A 11 12.48 9.67 -28.39
N GLN A 12 11.29 10.23 -28.62
CA GLN A 12 10.31 10.48 -27.56
C GLN A 12 9.72 9.18 -26.98
N THR A 13 9.41 8.20 -27.84
CA THR A 13 8.87 6.90 -27.41
C THR A 13 9.87 6.09 -26.58
N HIS A 14 11.16 6.11 -26.95
CA HIS A 14 12.22 5.43 -26.19
C HIS A 14 12.45 6.02 -24.80
N ARG A 15 12.38 7.35 -24.64
CA ARG A 15 12.53 8.02 -23.33
C ARG A 15 11.35 7.72 -22.40
N ALA A 16 10.12 7.83 -22.89
CA ALA A 16 8.92 7.54 -22.09
C ALA A 16 8.93 6.11 -21.53
N ARG A 17 9.39 5.14 -22.33
CA ARG A 17 9.50 3.74 -21.92
C ARG A 17 10.58 3.50 -20.85
N ARG A 18 11.69 4.26 -20.88
CA ARG A 18 12.76 4.18 -19.86
C ARG A 18 12.30 4.71 -18.52
N ASP A 19 11.59 5.81 -18.54
CA ASP A 19 11.04 6.42 -17.33
C ASP A 19 10.00 5.50 -16.68
N SER A 20 9.09 4.91 -17.47
CA SER A 20 8.09 3.95 -16.97
C SER A 20 8.75 2.76 -16.24
N VAL A 21 9.79 2.13 -16.80
CA VAL A 21 10.52 1.02 -16.14
C VAL A 21 11.13 1.45 -14.80
N ARG A 22 11.80 2.60 -14.76
CA ARG A 22 12.43 3.11 -13.52
C ARG A 22 11.39 3.37 -12.44
N TRP A 23 10.26 3.99 -12.80
CA TRP A 23 9.18 4.24 -11.87
C TRP A 23 8.50 2.95 -11.42
N SER A 24 8.28 1.96 -12.29
CA SER A 24 7.76 0.65 -11.89
C SER A 24 8.68 -0.06 -10.89
N LEU A 25 10.00 -0.01 -11.09
CA LEU A 25 10.98 -0.56 -10.14
C LEU A 25 10.97 0.20 -8.80
N ALA A 26 10.90 1.53 -8.83
CA ALA A 26 10.80 2.34 -7.63
C ALA A 26 9.53 2.02 -6.84
N THR A 27 8.38 1.94 -7.52
CA THR A 27 7.11 1.53 -6.91
C THR A 27 7.22 0.14 -6.29
N ALA A 28 7.78 -0.82 -7.02
CA ALA A 28 7.95 -2.18 -6.53
C ALA A 28 8.80 -2.22 -5.25
N GLY A 29 9.94 -1.52 -5.23
CA GLY A 29 10.80 -1.44 -4.05
C GLY A 29 10.08 -0.83 -2.85
N LEU A 30 9.33 0.25 -3.06
CA LEU A 30 8.56 0.90 -2.00
C LEU A 30 7.45 0.01 -1.44
N PHE A 31 6.69 -0.69 -2.30
CA PHE A 31 5.63 -1.59 -1.86
C PHE A 31 6.17 -2.85 -1.17
N LEU A 32 7.27 -3.43 -1.67
CA LEU A 32 7.90 -4.59 -1.01
C LEU A 32 8.51 -4.22 0.34
N ALA A 33 9.14 -3.05 0.46
CA ALA A 33 9.64 -2.54 1.73
C ALA A 33 8.50 -2.26 2.72
N ALA A 34 7.39 -1.65 2.25
CA ALA A 34 6.20 -1.46 3.06
C ALA A 34 5.62 -2.80 3.54
N ALA A 35 5.49 -3.78 2.65
CA ALA A 35 4.99 -5.11 2.98
C ALA A 35 5.87 -5.82 4.04
N ALA A 36 7.20 -5.70 3.94
CA ALA A 36 8.11 -6.26 4.93
C ALA A 36 7.89 -5.63 6.32
N LEU A 37 7.74 -4.31 6.40
CA LEU A 37 7.46 -3.61 7.66
C LEU A 37 6.08 -4.00 8.23
N GLN A 38 5.05 -4.13 7.38
CA GLN A 38 3.73 -4.61 7.77
C GLN A 38 3.78 -6.03 8.33
N LEU A 39 4.54 -6.91 7.66
CA LEU A 39 4.71 -8.29 8.10
C LEU A 39 5.42 -8.37 9.45
N VAL A 40 6.51 -7.62 9.64
CA VAL A 40 7.21 -7.57 10.94
C VAL A 40 6.27 -7.06 12.03
N ALA A 41 5.52 -5.97 11.80
CA ALA A 41 4.55 -5.48 12.77
C ALA A 41 3.46 -6.52 13.11
N SER A 42 3.00 -7.30 12.12
CA SER A 42 2.03 -8.37 12.32
C SER A 42 2.61 -9.53 13.15
N LEU A 43 3.84 -9.95 12.86
CA LEU A 43 4.50 -11.03 13.60
C LEU A 43 4.80 -10.64 15.05
N GLU A 44 5.13 -9.38 15.32
CA GLU A 44 5.28 -8.89 16.70
C GLU A 44 3.99 -9.08 17.51
N ARG A 45 2.82 -8.73 16.96
CA ARG A 45 1.52 -8.95 17.63
C ARG A 45 1.20 -10.43 17.79
N TRP A 46 1.24 -11.20 16.71
CA TRP A 46 0.66 -12.55 16.68
C TRP A 46 1.61 -13.67 17.08
N VAL A 47 2.93 -13.46 17.04
CA VAL A 47 3.92 -14.50 17.33
C VAL A 47 4.73 -14.14 18.58
N VAL A 48 5.31 -12.95 18.62
CA VAL A 48 6.22 -12.57 19.71
C VAL A 48 5.45 -12.29 20.99
N LEU A 49 4.44 -11.43 20.91
CA LEU A 49 3.65 -11.04 22.06
C LEU A 49 2.72 -12.15 22.55
N SER A 50 2.07 -12.88 21.63
CA SER A 50 1.21 -14.01 22.00
C SER A 50 1.96 -15.11 22.78
N ALA A 51 3.23 -15.37 22.46
CA ALA A 51 4.03 -16.38 23.13
C ALA A 51 4.61 -15.93 24.49
N SER A 52 4.72 -14.62 24.71
CA SER A 52 5.33 -14.05 25.92
C SER A 52 4.31 -13.52 26.94
N TRP A 53 3.03 -13.43 26.56
CA TRP A 53 2.01 -12.81 27.40
C TRP A 53 1.52 -13.73 28.53
N ALA A 54 1.66 -13.27 29.78
CA ALA A 54 1.23 -13.98 30.98
C ALA A 54 -0.11 -13.50 31.57
N ARG A 55 -0.78 -12.52 30.94
CA ARG A 55 -2.10 -12.00 31.38
C ARG A 55 -3.20 -12.92 30.85
N THR A 56 -4.02 -13.45 31.74
CA THR A 56 -5.15 -14.34 31.43
C THR A 56 -6.45 -13.57 31.11
N ASP A 57 -6.41 -12.25 31.24
CA ASP A 57 -7.55 -11.33 31.37
C ASP A 57 -7.76 -10.41 30.14
N THR A 58 -6.83 -10.39 29.19
CA THR A 58 -6.94 -9.65 27.91
C THR A 58 -6.42 -10.52 26.77
N THR A 59 -7.25 -10.77 25.74
CA THR A 59 -6.82 -11.53 24.56
C THR A 59 -6.11 -10.58 23.59
N ILE A 60 -5.02 -11.03 22.95
CA ILE A 60 -4.25 -10.24 21.95
C ILE A 60 -5.08 -9.81 20.72
N GLU A 61 -6.27 -10.38 20.60
CA GLU A 61 -7.29 -10.08 19.59
C GLU A 61 -8.07 -8.79 19.86
N ASP A 62 -8.02 -8.24 21.07
CA ASP A 62 -8.72 -7.00 21.46
C ASP A 62 -8.20 -5.78 20.69
N HIS A 63 -9.12 -4.87 20.29
CA HIS A 63 -8.84 -3.61 19.59
C HIS A 63 -7.86 -2.71 20.33
N ARG A 64 -7.72 -2.86 21.64
CA ARG A 64 -6.69 -2.17 22.44
C ARG A 64 -5.28 -2.40 21.89
N PHE A 65 -5.06 -3.49 21.19
CA PHE A 65 -3.78 -3.86 20.60
C PHE A 65 -3.63 -3.47 19.12
N ASP A 66 -4.59 -2.72 18.57
CA ASP A 66 -4.60 -2.32 17.16
C ASP A 66 -3.56 -1.22 16.89
N TYR A 67 -2.35 -1.65 16.51
CA TYR A 67 -1.28 -0.75 16.11
C TYR A 67 -1.53 -0.05 14.77
N ALA A 68 -2.47 -0.56 13.96
CA ALA A 68 -2.86 0.04 12.69
C ALA A 68 -3.66 1.34 12.88
N TYR A 69 -4.37 1.45 14.00
CA TYR A 69 -5.16 2.61 14.38
C TYR A 69 -5.11 2.89 15.88
N PRO A 70 -4.02 3.50 16.38
CA PRO A 70 -3.90 3.84 17.80
C PRO A 70 -4.98 4.83 18.26
N ALA A 71 -5.91 4.39 19.11
CA ALA A 71 -6.99 5.22 19.67
C ALA A 71 -7.35 4.78 21.10
N ASP A 72 -7.65 5.74 21.98
CA ASP A 72 -7.89 5.44 23.39
C ASP A 72 -9.14 4.57 23.61
N PRO A 73 -9.07 3.50 24.43
CA PRO A 73 -7.89 2.97 25.11
C PRO A 73 -6.98 2.16 24.17
N TRP A 74 -5.68 2.46 24.13
CA TRP A 74 -4.68 1.75 23.31
C TRP A 74 -3.48 1.29 24.14
N GLU A 75 -3.01 0.07 23.88
CA GLU A 75 -1.80 -0.51 24.46
C GLU A 75 -0.70 -0.59 23.39
N ASN A 76 0.41 0.11 23.63
CA ASN A 76 1.51 0.12 22.69
C ASN A 76 2.26 -1.22 22.66
N LEU A 77 2.23 -1.88 21.51
CA LEU A 77 2.92 -3.13 21.26
C LEU A 77 4.35 -2.88 20.74
N GLY A 78 5.22 -2.36 21.60
CA GLY A 78 6.63 -2.09 21.26
C GLY A 78 6.79 -1.14 20.06
N THR A 79 7.38 -1.64 18.97
CA THR A 79 7.65 -0.85 17.74
C THR A 79 6.64 -1.08 16.62
N THR A 80 5.57 -1.87 16.84
CA THR A 80 4.58 -2.23 15.81
C THR A 80 3.95 -1.03 15.12
N ALA A 81 3.48 -0.04 15.89
CA ALA A 81 2.86 1.17 15.34
C ALA A 81 3.86 2.02 14.55
N GLN A 82 5.14 2.03 14.96
CA GLN A 82 6.21 2.73 14.26
C GLN A 82 6.51 2.07 12.91
N LEU A 83 6.65 0.74 12.89
CA LEU A 83 6.89 -0.05 11.68
C LEU A 83 5.71 0.07 10.71
N TYR A 84 4.48 -0.06 11.22
CA TYR A 84 3.27 0.11 10.42
C TYR A 84 3.14 1.54 9.87
N GLY A 85 3.36 2.56 10.71
CA GLY A 85 3.34 3.95 10.28
C GLY A 85 4.36 4.23 9.16
N LEU A 86 5.60 3.75 9.32
CA LEU A 86 6.63 3.85 8.28
C LEU A 86 6.23 3.12 7.00
N SER A 87 5.58 1.96 7.10
CA SER A 87 5.07 1.24 5.94
C SER A 87 4.06 2.08 5.14
N LEU A 88 3.14 2.78 5.81
CA LEU A 88 2.15 3.62 5.13
C LEU A 88 2.79 4.87 4.50
N LEU A 89 3.84 5.42 5.11
CA LEU A 89 4.64 6.49 4.49
C LEU A 89 5.33 5.99 3.20
N LEU A 90 5.87 4.78 3.20
CA LEU A 90 6.43 4.16 2.00
C LEU A 90 5.37 3.91 0.93
N LEU A 91 4.15 3.48 1.32
CA LEU A 91 3.03 3.34 0.40
C LEU A 91 2.62 4.68 -0.21
N ALA A 92 2.56 5.75 0.58
CA ALA A 92 2.27 7.09 0.08
C ALA A 92 3.27 7.51 -1.01
N LEU A 93 4.57 7.30 -0.79
CA LEU A 93 5.61 7.54 -1.81
C LEU A 93 5.45 6.58 -3.01
N GLY A 94 5.13 5.31 -2.77
CA GLY A 94 4.93 4.29 -3.78
C GLY A 94 3.76 4.61 -4.71
N ILE A 95 2.67 5.16 -4.19
CA ILE A 95 1.51 5.63 -4.98
C ILE A 95 1.91 6.79 -5.90
N ARG A 96 2.76 7.71 -5.42
CA ARG A 96 3.30 8.81 -6.25
C ARG A 96 4.19 8.27 -7.37
N ALA A 97 5.06 7.30 -7.07
CA ALA A 97 5.90 6.62 -8.06
C ALA A 97 5.05 5.83 -9.07
N LEU A 98 4.00 5.14 -8.59
CA LEU A 98 3.07 4.35 -9.40
C LEU A 98 2.41 5.23 -10.45
N ALA A 99 1.92 6.40 -10.05
CA ALA A 99 1.33 7.36 -10.98
C ALA A 99 2.33 7.80 -12.06
N ARG A 100 3.62 7.97 -11.74
CA ARG A 100 4.65 8.29 -12.75
C ARG A 100 4.94 7.12 -13.70
N SER A 101 4.72 5.88 -13.25
CA SER A 101 4.86 4.69 -14.11
C SER A 101 3.70 4.51 -15.08
N ALA A 102 2.50 4.95 -14.70
CA ALA A 102 1.25 4.78 -15.44
C ALA A 102 0.83 6.01 -16.27
N ALA A 103 1.30 7.21 -15.92
CA ALA A 103 0.74 8.47 -16.43
C ALA A 103 0.86 8.63 -17.95
N SER A 104 -0.29 8.89 -18.59
CA SER A 104 -0.36 9.86 -19.69
C SER A 104 -0.24 11.26 -19.08
N ARG A 105 0.53 12.15 -19.70
CA ARG A 105 1.04 13.38 -19.03
C ARG A 105 -0.02 14.43 -18.63
N ASP A 106 -1.30 14.28 -19.01
CA ASP A 106 -2.23 15.41 -19.08
C ASP A 106 -3.54 15.30 -18.25
N GLY A 107 -3.67 14.30 -17.37
CA GLY A 107 -4.89 14.13 -16.55
C GLY A 107 -4.88 14.89 -15.21
N GLY A 108 -5.43 16.11 -15.15
CA GLY A 108 -5.56 16.87 -13.88
C GLY A 108 -6.28 16.10 -12.76
N LEU A 109 -7.32 15.35 -13.11
CA LEU A 109 -8.05 14.48 -12.18
C LEU A 109 -7.18 13.34 -11.61
N GLU A 110 -6.36 12.68 -12.43
CA GLU A 110 -5.48 11.59 -11.97
C GLU A 110 -4.41 12.11 -11.01
N ARG A 111 -3.88 13.31 -11.29
CA ARG A 111 -2.97 13.99 -10.38
C ARG A 111 -3.65 14.28 -9.04
N MET A 112 -4.87 14.82 -9.07
CA MET A 112 -5.63 15.11 -7.85
C MET A 112 -5.91 13.83 -7.03
N LEU A 113 -6.44 12.79 -7.68
CA LEU A 113 -6.70 11.49 -7.04
C LEU A 113 -5.43 10.91 -6.43
N THR A 114 -4.32 10.89 -7.18
CA THR A 114 -3.03 10.39 -6.67
C THR A 114 -2.56 11.18 -5.46
N VAL A 115 -2.65 12.52 -5.47
CA VAL A 115 -2.25 13.36 -4.33
C VAL A 115 -3.14 13.06 -3.12
N ALA A 116 -4.46 13.03 -3.31
CA ALA A 116 -5.41 12.78 -2.23
C ALA A 116 -5.19 11.39 -1.60
N THR A 117 -5.09 10.33 -2.42
CA THR A 117 -4.82 8.97 -1.94
C THR A 117 -3.49 8.89 -1.19
N ALA A 118 -2.41 9.43 -1.76
CA ALA A 118 -1.10 9.41 -1.10
C ALA A 118 -1.10 10.22 0.20
N ALA A 119 -1.80 11.36 0.24
CA ALA A 119 -1.93 12.17 1.45
C ALA A 119 -2.70 11.43 2.54
N SER A 120 -3.78 10.72 2.20
CA SER A 120 -4.49 9.87 3.17
C SER A 120 -3.58 8.83 3.82
N PHE A 121 -2.85 8.04 3.01
CA PHE A 121 -1.87 7.08 3.54
C PHE A 121 -0.77 7.76 4.37
N GLY A 122 -0.29 8.93 3.91
CA GLY A 122 0.75 9.68 4.61
C GLY A 122 0.30 10.19 5.98
N ILE A 123 -0.91 10.73 6.08
CA ILE A 123 -1.47 11.25 7.35
C ILE A 123 -1.76 10.10 8.32
N THR A 124 -2.38 9.01 7.86
CA THR A 124 -2.61 7.82 8.70
C THR A 124 -1.30 7.17 9.13
N GLY A 125 -0.31 7.10 8.24
CA GLY A 125 1.03 6.61 8.57
C GLY A 125 1.75 7.48 9.61
N MET A 126 1.66 8.80 9.46
CA MET A 126 2.22 9.73 10.44
C MET A 126 1.53 9.61 11.80
N HIS A 127 0.21 9.43 11.81
CA HIS A 127 -0.55 9.17 13.04
C HIS A 127 -0.01 7.93 13.77
N ALA A 128 0.07 6.78 13.09
CA ALA A 128 0.57 5.54 13.71
C ALA A 128 2.03 5.68 14.18
N LEU A 129 2.89 6.28 13.36
CA LEU A 129 4.29 6.50 13.70
C LEU A 129 4.45 7.38 14.95
N VAL A 130 3.78 8.54 14.98
CA VAL A 130 3.85 9.46 16.12
C VAL A 130 3.30 8.79 17.38
N SER A 131 2.14 8.13 17.28
CA SER A 131 1.54 7.41 18.42
C SER A 131 2.50 6.36 18.99
N GLY A 132 3.16 5.59 18.11
CA GLY A 132 4.17 4.61 18.51
C GLY A 132 5.43 5.22 19.12
N LEU A 133 5.83 6.43 18.72
CA LEU A 133 6.99 7.12 19.30
C LEU A 133 6.70 7.71 20.68
N ILE A 134 5.50 8.25 20.90
CA ILE A 134 5.11 8.87 22.17
C ILE A 134 4.46 7.88 23.15
N GLY A 135 4.12 6.68 22.69
CA GLY A 135 3.51 5.62 23.50
C GLY A 135 2.03 5.84 23.84
N VAL A 136 1.39 6.85 23.26
CA VAL A 136 -0.04 7.16 23.42
C VAL A 136 -0.64 7.58 22.07
N PRO A 137 -1.96 7.46 21.85
CA PRO A 137 -2.60 7.93 20.63
C PRO A 137 -2.34 9.42 20.37
N SER A 138 -1.89 9.77 19.16
CA SER A 138 -1.73 11.17 18.76
C SER A 138 -3.10 11.89 18.69
N PRO A 139 -3.14 13.24 18.61
CA PRO A 139 -4.39 13.99 18.44
C PRO A 139 -5.25 13.59 17.22
N LEU A 140 -4.67 12.90 16.22
CA LEU A 140 -5.41 12.37 15.06
C LEU A 140 -6.21 11.09 15.36
N GLN A 141 -6.32 10.66 16.62
CA GLN A 141 -7.09 9.48 17.04
C GLN A 141 -8.62 9.61 16.91
N PHE A 142 -9.12 10.74 16.40
CA PHE A 142 -10.56 10.95 16.23
C PHE A 142 -11.09 10.08 15.08
N LEU A 143 -11.87 9.04 15.42
CA LEU A 143 -12.34 7.99 14.50
C LEU A 143 -12.97 8.54 13.21
N PRO A 144 -13.85 9.56 13.23
CA PRO A 144 -14.42 10.12 11.99
C PRO A 144 -13.37 10.66 11.00
N VAL A 145 -12.28 11.27 11.47
CA VAL A 145 -11.20 11.75 10.59
C VAL A 145 -10.52 10.58 9.89
N GLN A 146 -10.37 9.47 10.59
CA GLN A 146 -9.58 8.32 10.12
C GLN A 146 -10.41 7.45 9.19
N VAL A 147 -11.70 7.30 9.48
CA VAL A 147 -12.69 6.79 8.53
C VAL A 147 -12.70 7.64 7.26
N LEU A 148 -12.74 8.97 7.36
CA LEU A 148 -12.71 9.85 6.19
C LEU A 148 -11.43 9.67 5.36
N LEU A 149 -10.25 9.71 5.99
CA LEU A 149 -8.96 9.51 5.30
C LEU A 149 -8.91 8.15 4.60
N SER A 150 -9.37 7.11 5.27
CA SER A 150 -9.45 5.76 4.72
C SER A 150 -10.42 5.66 3.54
N LEU A 151 -11.59 6.31 3.61
CA LEU A 151 -12.54 6.35 2.49
C LEU A 151 -11.97 7.10 1.29
N VAL A 152 -11.23 8.21 1.51
CA VAL A 152 -10.51 8.92 0.44
C VAL A 152 -9.45 8.02 -0.20
N ALA A 153 -8.69 7.26 0.60
CA ALA A 153 -7.73 6.30 0.08
C ALA A 153 -8.41 5.19 -0.73
N PHE A 154 -9.48 4.60 -0.20
CA PHE A 154 -10.24 3.52 -0.83
C PHE A 154 -10.87 3.95 -2.17
N ALA A 155 -11.63 5.05 -2.16
CA ALA A 155 -12.25 5.59 -3.37
C ALA A 155 -11.21 6.01 -4.41
N GLY A 156 -10.10 6.61 -3.96
CA GLY A 156 -9.02 7.01 -4.83
C GLY A 156 -8.31 5.81 -5.50
N LEU A 157 -8.03 4.74 -4.75
CA LEU A 157 -7.46 3.51 -5.30
C LEU A 157 -8.39 2.84 -6.33
N ILE A 158 -9.71 2.79 -6.07
CA ILE A 158 -10.69 2.29 -7.05
C ILE A 158 -10.69 3.14 -8.31
N ALA A 159 -10.78 4.47 -8.16
CA ALA A 159 -10.82 5.39 -9.30
C ALA A 159 -9.53 5.31 -10.13
N LEU A 160 -8.37 5.28 -9.49
CA LEU A 160 -7.07 5.10 -10.16
C LEU A 160 -6.98 3.75 -10.84
N SER A 161 -7.46 2.68 -10.20
CA SER A 161 -7.46 1.34 -10.79
C SER A 161 -8.27 1.29 -12.10
N VAL A 162 -9.51 1.81 -12.07
CA VAL A 162 -10.38 1.84 -13.26
C VAL A 162 -9.75 2.67 -14.39
N ARG A 163 -9.17 3.82 -14.06
CA ARG A 163 -8.56 4.71 -15.05
C ARG A 163 -7.30 4.13 -15.66
N TRP A 164 -6.46 3.48 -14.86
CA TRP A 164 -5.21 2.88 -15.34
C TRP A 164 -5.40 1.50 -15.96
N LEU A 165 -6.58 0.90 -15.88
CA LEU A 165 -6.88 -0.41 -16.47
C LEU A 165 -6.49 -0.50 -17.95
N ARG A 166 -6.79 0.55 -18.73
CA ARG A 166 -6.50 0.60 -20.17
C ARG A 166 -5.07 1.01 -20.52
N VAL A 167 -4.32 1.56 -19.56
CA VAL A 167 -2.97 2.08 -19.77
C VAL A 167 -1.91 1.13 -19.23
N SER A 168 -2.12 0.60 -18.03
CA SER A 168 -1.22 -0.33 -17.34
C SER A 168 -2.02 -1.25 -16.42
N TRP A 169 -2.32 -2.46 -16.91
CA TRP A 169 -2.97 -3.52 -16.13
C TRP A 169 -2.29 -3.74 -14.78
N ALA A 170 -0.96 -3.78 -14.74
CA ALA A 170 -0.21 -3.96 -13.50
C ALA A 170 -0.44 -2.84 -12.49
N SER A 171 -0.59 -1.59 -12.95
CA SER A 171 -0.88 -0.46 -12.06
C SER A 171 -2.29 -0.54 -11.50
N SER A 172 -3.24 -0.96 -12.34
CA SER A 172 -4.63 -1.21 -11.93
C SER A 172 -4.73 -2.32 -10.89
N VAL A 173 -4.05 -3.45 -11.11
CA VAL A 173 -3.98 -4.56 -10.15
C VAL A 173 -3.30 -4.14 -8.86
N ALA A 174 -2.18 -3.42 -8.92
CA ALA A 174 -1.51 -2.91 -7.73
C ALA A 174 -2.45 -2.02 -6.89
N CYS A 175 -3.22 -1.13 -7.51
CA CYS A 175 -4.23 -0.34 -6.79
C CYS A 175 -5.32 -1.19 -6.12
N LEU A 176 -5.80 -2.26 -6.78
CA LEU A 176 -6.81 -3.15 -6.20
C LEU A 176 -6.26 -3.94 -5.01
N LEU A 177 -5.02 -4.44 -5.12
CA LEU A 177 -4.36 -5.18 -4.05
C LEU A 177 -4.14 -4.29 -2.82
N LEU A 178 -3.80 -3.01 -3.02
CA LEU A 178 -3.65 -2.05 -1.92
C LEU A 178 -4.96 -1.68 -1.22
N LEU A 179 -6.13 -2.08 -1.74
CA LEU A 179 -7.39 -1.89 -1.02
C LEU A 179 -7.39 -2.59 0.33
N GLY A 180 -6.64 -3.70 0.48
CA GLY A 180 -6.51 -4.41 1.75
C GLY A 180 -5.93 -3.57 2.89
N VAL A 181 -5.21 -2.49 2.59
CA VAL A 181 -4.59 -1.61 3.61
C VAL A 181 -5.57 -0.54 4.12
N THR A 182 -6.70 -0.31 3.46
CA THR A 182 -7.71 0.66 3.90
C THR A 182 -8.67 0.03 4.90
N VAL A 183 -9.34 0.83 5.74
CA VAL A 183 -10.32 0.35 6.73
C VAL A 183 -11.41 -0.55 6.11
N PRO A 184 -12.06 -0.21 4.98
CA PRO A 184 -12.99 -1.14 4.33
C PRO A 184 -12.33 -2.47 3.94
N GLY A 185 -11.09 -2.43 3.44
CA GLY A 185 -10.36 -3.64 3.07
C GLY A 185 -9.95 -4.47 4.28
N THR A 186 -9.47 -3.84 5.36
CA THR A 186 -9.11 -4.54 6.60
C THR A 186 -10.34 -5.15 7.25
N ILE A 187 -11.51 -4.50 7.23
CA ILE A 187 -12.78 -5.11 7.69
C ILE A 187 -13.07 -6.41 6.93
N VAL A 188 -12.95 -6.40 5.60
CA VAL A 188 -13.15 -7.62 4.79
C VAL A 188 -12.12 -8.69 5.14
N VAL A 189 -10.84 -8.30 5.28
CA VAL A 189 -9.77 -9.22 5.65
C VAL A 189 -10.03 -9.83 7.03
N THR A 190 -10.31 -9.01 8.04
CA THR A 190 -10.49 -9.41 9.44
C THR A 190 -11.72 -10.26 9.68
N PHE A 191 -12.84 -9.95 9.02
CA PHE A 191 -14.11 -10.62 9.32
C PHE A 191 -14.53 -11.67 8.29
N GLN A 192 -13.91 -11.71 7.10
CA GLN A 192 -14.27 -12.68 6.07
C GLN A 192 -13.10 -13.56 5.65
N ILE A 193 -11.94 -12.97 5.35
CA ILE A 193 -10.82 -13.73 4.78
C ILE A 193 -10.06 -14.49 5.87
N ALA A 194 -9.62 -13.81 6.93
CA ALA A 194 -8.87 -14.43 8.02
C ALA A 194 -9.66 -15.56 8.71
N PRO A 195 -10.97 -15.40 9.02
CA PRO A 195 -11.76 -16.48 9.60
C PRO A 195 -11.89 -17.69 8.69
N ALA A 196 -12.05 -17.48 7.38
CA ALA A 196 -12.11 -18.56 6.41
C ALA A 196 -10.78 -19.34 6.32
N VAL A 197 -9.64 -18.68 6.57
CA VAL A 197 -8.32 -19.31 6.58
C VAL A 197 -8.05 -20.04 7.90
N LEU A 198 -8.44 -19.46 9.04
CA LEU A 198 -8.15 -20.01 10.37
C LEU A 198 -9.21 -20.99 10.91
N GLY A 199 -10.40 -21.01 10.30
CA GLY A 199 -11.50 -21.88 10.72
C GLY A 199 -12.25 -21.39 11.97
N TYR A 200 -12.03 -20.15 12.41
CA TYR A 200 -12.79 -19.52 13.49
C TYR A 200 -12.89 -18.01 13.29
N GLN A 201 -13.92 -17.39 13.88
CA GLN A 201 -14.11 -15.95 13.85
C GLN A 201 -13.79 -15.36 15.23
N SER A 202 -12.92 -14.35 15.28
CA SER A 202 -12.64 -13.61 16.51
C SER A 202 -13.81 -12.69 16.87
N HIS A 203 -13.88 -12.34 18.16
CA HIS A 203 -14.79 -11.33 18.67
C HIS A 203 -14.43 -9.92 18.16
N ASP A 204 -13.14 -9.64 17.92
CA ASP A 204 -12.65 -8.28 17.64
C ASP A 204 -11.71 -8.29 16.42
N THR A 205 -10.44 -8.69 16.60
CA THR A 205 -9.50 -8.87 15.49
C THR A 205 -9.08 -10.33 15.31
N THR A 206 -9.50 -10.92 14.19
CA THR A 206 -9.06 -12.28 13.80
C THR A 206 -7.54 -12.32 13.58
N PRO A 207 -6.81 -13.31 14.12
CA PRO A 207 -5.36 -13.37 13.98
C PRO A 207 -4.87 -13.37 12.54
N PHE A 208 -3.65 -12.86 12.35
CA PHE A 208 -2.96 -12.80 11.07
C PHE A 208 -3.67 -12.00 9.97
N SER A 209 -4.72 -11.24 10.29
CA SER A 209 -5.39 -10.35 9.33
C SER A 209 -4.41 -9.35 8.70
N GLU A 210 -3.52 -8.77 9.51
CA GLU A 210 -2.49 -7.84 9.05
C GLU A 210 -1.40 -8.55 8.22
N THR A 211 -1.17 -9.85 8.43
CA THR A 211 -0.28 -10.65 7.58
C THR A 211 -0.88 -10.82 6.18
N ILE A 212 -2.20 -11.03 6.07
CA ILE A 212 -2.89 -11.07 4.77
C ILE A 212 -2.75 -9.71 4.05
N VAL A 213 -2.91 -8.60 4.78
CA VAL A 213 -2.69 -7.24 4.23
C VAL A 213 -1.25 -7.05 3.75
N ALA A 214 -0.26 -7.53 4.50
CA ALA A 214 1.15 -7.49 4.09
C ALA A 214 1.40 -8.29 2.80
N VAL A 215 0.78 -9.48 2.67
CA VAL A 215 0.85 -10.30 1.45
C VAL A 215 0.22 -9.60 0.25
N LEU A 216 -0.93 -8.95 0.41
CA LEU A 216 -1.56 -8.16 -0.66
C LEU A 216 -0.66 -7.00 -1.10
N THR A 217 -0.04 -6.30 -0.15
CA THR A 217 0.93 -5.23 -0.44
C THR A 217 2.17 -5.76 -1.18
N ALA A 218 2.70 -6.93 -0.77
CA ALA A 218 3.80 -7.57 -1.46
C ALA A 218 3.41 -7.96 -2.90
N ALA A 219 2.22 -8.52 -3.09
CA ALA A 219 1.68 -8.85 -4.40
C ALA A 219 1.55 -7.62 -5.31
N ALA A 220 1.17 -6.46 -4.75
CA ALA A 220 1.16 -5.19 -5.48
C ALA A 220 2.57 -4.80 -5.95
N GLY A 221 3.59 -4.98 -5.10
CA GLY A 221 4.99 -4.77 -5.46
C GLY A 221 5.47 -5.73 -6.56
N VAL A 222 5.12 -7.02 -6.46
CA VAL A 222 5.46 -8.04 -7.47
C VAL A 222 4.82 -7.73 -8.82
N ALA A 223 3.55 -7.29 -8.85
CA ALA A 223 2.89 -6.86 -10.08
C ALA A 223 3.69 -5.77 -10.82
N MET A 224 4.26 -4.82 -10.06
CA MET A 224 5.09 -3.76 -10.64
C MET A 224 6.48 -4.24 -11.09
N LEU A 225 7.09 -5.23 -10.43
CA LEU A 225 8.30 -5.90 -10.93
C LEU A 225 8.04 -6.61 -12.26
N VAL A 226 6.93 -7.33 -12.36
CA VAL A 226 6.52 -8.01 -13.59
C VAL A 226 6.32 -6.99 -14.72
N ALA A 227 5.66 -5.86 -14.42
CA ALA A 227 5.49 -4.76 -15.38
C ALA A 227 6.83 -4.24 -15.91
N ALA A 228 7.79 -3.98 -15.01
CA ALA A 228 9.13 -3.54 -15.36
C ALA A 228 9.86 -4.57 -16.25
N GLY A 229 9.77 -5.86 -15.90
CA GLY A 229 10.37 -6.95 -16.66
C GLY A 229 9.79 -7.10 -18.07
N ILE A 230 8.46 -7.00 -18.23
CA ILE A 230 7.78 -7.05 -19.53
C ILE A 230 8.18 -5.85 -20.39
N ALA A 231 8.22 -4.65 -19.80
CA ALA A 231 8.58 -3.43 -20.51
C ALA A 231 10.05 -3.45 -20.99
N GLU A 232 10.97 -4.00 -20.20
CA GLU A 232 12.38 -4.15 -20.57
C GLU A 232 12.59 -5.24 -21.63
N ARG A 233 11.96 -6.42 -21.50
CA ARG A 233 12.03 -7.48 -22.52
C ARG A 233 11.54 -6.99 -23.88
N SER A 234 10.41 -6.29 -23.87
CA SER A 234 9.82 -5.75 -25.09
C SER A 234 10.65 -4.60 -25.69
N ARG A 235 11.54 -3.95 -24.92
CA ARG A 235 12.53 -3.00 -25.46
C ARG A 235 13.67 -3.69 -26.16
N ARG A 236 14.23 -4.75 -25.54
CA ARG A 236 15.35 -5.52 -26.12
C ARG A 236 14.98 -6.15 -27.45
N ARG A 237 13.74 -6.65 -27.58
CA ARG A 237 13.22 -7.19 -28.85
C ARG A 237 13.19 -6.13 -29.97
N SER A 238 12.72 -4.92 -29.68
CA SER A 238 12.70 -3.84 -30.67
C SER A 238 14.10 -3.41 -31.11
N ALA A 239 15.08 -3.44 -30.20
CA ALA A 239 16.47 -3.09 -30.51
C ALA A 239 17.21 -4.17 -31.33
N ALA A 240 16.74 -5.43 -31.30
CA ALA A 240 17.32 -6.52 -32.11
C ALA A 240 16.78 -6.56 -33.54
N GLN A 241 15.72 -5.81 -33.85
CA GLN A 241 15.08 -5.73 -35.17
C GLN A 241 15.56 -4.53 -36.01
N THR A 242 16.39 -3.67 -35.43
CA THR A 242 17.01 -2.49 -36.05
C THR A 242 18.47 -2.76 -36.34
#